data_AF-A0A2N2IG97-F1
#
_entry.id   AF-A0A2N2IG97-F1
#
_cell.length_a   1.000
_cell.length_b   1.000
_cell.length_c   1.000
_cell.angle_alpha   90.00
_cell.angle_beta   90.00
_cell.angle_gamma   90.00
#
_symmetry.space_group_name_H-M   'P 1'
#
loop_
_entity.id
_entity.type
_entity.pdbx_description
1 polymer ?
#
loop_
_entity_poly.entity_id
_entity_poly.type
_entity_poly.pdbx_seq_one_letter_code
_entity_poly.pdbx_strand_id
1 'polypeptide(L)'
;PSMSMVRFADGSTATPLRPGTVVRSEVESEERVQVAVSSGKVRFDVEPGKRRVFVVVAGEVAVKVVGTSFTVEREERVSVSVEHGVVEVSWKDGSQTLRAGESGLFPPQPAPVDLEMDFDDVAPAVSSARGRAAVPPVASAVEVPTWRALALQGQHAEAYEALQREGKDAVRDNVADLMLAADVARLSGHAGQAVAPLRQVVGSHAGDPRAPLAAFTLGRVLLDELGRPGEAAGAFAAARRLAPGGALSQDALAREVEALAKAGQSVAARDRALEYVQSYPEGRRIQSVRRYGGVE
;
A
#
# COMPACT_ATOMS: atom_id res chain seq x y z
N PRO A 1 -16.91 32.28 -5.73
CA PRO A 1 -17.37 30.89 -5.95
C PRO A 1 -17.30 30.09 -4.64
N SER A 2 -18.35 29.34 -4.30
CA SER A 2 -18.45 28.63 -3.03
C SER A 2 -17.60 27.36 -2.97
N MET A 3 -16.81 27.19 -1.90
CA MET A 3 -16.14 25.93 -1.54
C MET A 3 -17.15 24.97 -0.87
N SER A 4 -18.26 24.69 -1.55
CA SER A 4 -19.27 23.76 -1.07
C SER A 4 -18.81 22.32 -1.27
N MET A 5 -18.62 21.58 -0.17
CA MET A 5 -18.42 20.12 -0.19
C MET A 5 -19.61 19.45 -0.89
N VAL A 6 -19.32 18.56 -1.84
CA VAL A 6 -20.29 17.71 -2.53
C VAL A 6 -20.35 16.37 -1.80
N ARG A 7 -21.55 15.81 -1.64
CA ARG A 7 -21.76 14.48 -1.04
C ARG A 7 -22.58 13.62 -1.99
N PHE A 8 -22.17 12.37 -2.15
CA PHE A 8 -22.77 11.39 -3.05
C PHE A 8 -23.67 10.41 -2.28
N ALA A 9 -24.56 9.71 -2.99
CA ALA A 9 -25.58 8.83 -2.39
C ALA A 9 -25.01 7.50 -1.83
N ASP A 10 -23.75 7.19 -2.10
CA ASP A 10 -23.00 6.11 -1.45
C ASP A 10 -22.46 6.50 -0.05
N GLY A 11 -22.46 7.79 0.29
CA GLY A 11 -21.94 8.37 1.53
C GLY A 11 -20.69 9.22 1.34
N SER A 12 -19.96 9.00 0.22
CA SER A 12 -18.67 9.60 -0.12
C SER A 12 -18.74 11.13 -0.27
N THR A 13 -17.61 11.81 -0.07
CA THR A 13 -17.52 13.28 -0.15
C THR A 13 -16.41 13.75 -1.08
N ALA A 14 -16.67 14.85 -1.81
CA ALA A 14 -15.67 15.61 -2.56
C ALA A 14 -15.60 17.05 -2.01
N THR A 15 -14.44 17.42 -1.47
CA THR A 15 -14.17 18.70 -0.81
C THR A 15 -13.23 19.55 -1.66
N PRO A 16 -13.70 20.66 -2.26
CA PRO A 16 -12.84 21.59 -3.00
C PRO A 16 -11.78 22.24 -2.09
N LEU A 17 -10.50 22.09 -2.41
CA LEU A 17 -9.37 22.63 -1.64
C LEU A 17 -8.83 23.96 -2.18
N ARG A 18 -9.18 24.36 -3.41
CA ARG A 18 -8.79 25.67 -4.01
C ARG A 18 -10.01 26.48 -4.47
N PRO A 19 -9.97 27.83 -4.42
CA PRO A 19 -10.95 28.68 -5.08
C PRO A 19 -10.93 28.44 -6.60
N GLY A 20 -12.10 28.43 -7.26
CA GLY A 20 -12.19 28.18 -8.70
C GLY A 20 -12.04 26.70 -9.12
N THR A 21 -11.99 25.78 -8.15
CA THR A 21 -12.15 24.34 -8.41
C THR A 21 -13.54 24.06 -9.00
N VAL A 22 -13.60 23.25 -10.07
CA VAL A 22 -14.85 22.88 -10.75
C VAL A 22 -14.98 21.36 -10.78
N VAL A 23 -16.07 20.87 -10.18
CA VAL A 23 -16.41 19.45 -10.09
C VAL A 23 -17.83 19.25 -10.65
N ARG A 24 -18.07 18.16 -11.38
CA ARG A 24 -19.39 17.74 -11.85
C ARG A 24 -19.59 16.25 -11.63
N SER A 25 -20.72 15.85 -11.06
CA SER A 25 -21.23 14.48 -11.17
C SER A 25 -21.72 14.23 -12.58
N GLU A 26 -21.22 13.19 -13.25
CA GLU A 26 -21.61 12.84 -14.63
C GLU A 26 -22.50 11.59 -14.67
N VAL A 27 -22.21 10.59 -13.83
CA VAL A 27 -23.01 9.38 -13.68
C VAL A 27 -23.06 9.00 -12.21
N GLU A 28 -24.25 8.71 -11.69
CA GLU A 28 -24.44 8.13 -10.36
C GLU A 28 -25.43 6.96 -10.50
N SER A 29 -24.92 5.73 -10.39
CA SER A 29 -25.70 4.50 -10.57
C SER A 29 -25.49 3.52 -9.42
N GLU A 30 -26.25 2.42 -9.45
CA GLU A 30 -26.15 1.37 -8.42
C GLU A 30 -24.83 0.60 -8.43
N GLU A 31 -24.03 0.73 -9.49
CA GLU A 31 -22.76 0.02 -9.72
C GLU A 31 -21.55 0.95 -9.89
N ARG A 32 -21.78 2.21 -10.28
CA ARG A 32 -20.69 3.15 -10.61
C ARG A 32 -21.04 4.60 -10.31
N VAL A 33 -20.08 5.31 -9.73
CA VAL A 33 -20.10 6.78 -9.61
C VAL A 33 -18.99 7.35 -10.49
N GLN A 34 -19.32 8.28 -11.39
CA GLN A 34 -18.36 9.01 -12.22
C GLN A 34 -18.44 10.52 -11.93
N VAL A 35 -17.29 11.10 -11.58
CA VAL A 35 -17.15 12.52 -11.25
C VAL A 35 -16.06 13.14 -12.13
N ALA A 36 -16.40 14.20 -12.86
CA ALA A 36 -15.41 14.98 -13.61
C ALA A 36 -14.86 16.13 -12.76
N VAL A 37 -13.54 16.29 -12.76
CA VAL A 37 -12.83 17.46 -12.21
C VAL A 37 -12.31 18.27 -13.39
N SER A 38 -12.93 19.42 -13.65
CA SER A 38 -12.57 20.27 -14.80
C SER A 38 -11.36 21.16 -14.50
N SER A 39 -11.19 21.60 -13.25
CA SER A 39 -10.07 22.44 -12.80
C SER A 39 -9.91 22.43 -11.29
N GLY A 40 -8.70 22.72 -10.80
CA GLY A 40 -8.42 22.96 -9.38
C GLY A 40 -8.14 21.70 -8.56
N LYS A 41 -8.21 21.83 -7.23
CA LYS A 41 -7.82 20.79 -6.26
C LYS A 41 -9.04 20.28 -5.50
N VAL A 42 -9.21 18.97 -5.44
CA VAL A 42 -10.33 18.28 -4.77
C VAL A 42 -9.79 17.16 -3.91
N ARG A 43 -10.17 17.12 -2.64
CA ARG A 43 -10.04 15.93 -1.78
C ARG A 43 -11.28 15.06 -1.95
N PHE A 44 -11.08 13.77 -2.15
CA PHE A 44 -12.12 12.75 -2.17
C PHE A 44 -11.93 11.80 -1.00
N ASP A 45 -12.95 11.65 -0.17
CA ASP A 45 -13.03 10.61 0.85
C ASP A 45 -14.17 9.66 0.43
N VAL A 46 -13.82 8.46 -0.04
CA VAL A 46 -14.73 7.47 -0.61
C VAL A 46 -14.97 6.33 0.38
N GLU A 47 -16.23 6.09 0.72
CA GLU A 47 -16.63 5.19 1.80
C GLU A 47 -16.38 3.70 1.43
N PRO A 48 -15.55 2.95 2.19
CA PRO A 48 -15.17 1.59 1.85
C PRO A 48 -16.27 0.56 2.17
N GLY A 49 -17.27 0.38 1.29
CA GLY A 49 -18.27 -0.67 1.53
C GLY A 49 -19.49 -0.79 0.61
N LYS A 50 -19.30 -1.06 -0.69
CA LYS A 50 -20.34 -1.70 -1.56
C LYS A 50 -19.71 -2.22 -2.86
N ARG A 51 -20.51 -2.89 -3.70
CA ARG A 51 -20.12 -3.38 -5.04
C ARG A 51 -19.97 -2.25 -6.09
N ARG A 52 -19.66 -1.02 -5.65
CA ARG A 52 -19.65 0.18 -6.49
C ARG A 52 -18.21 0.58 -6.81
N VAL A 53 -17.95 0.92 -8.07
CA VAL A 53 -16.66 1.46 -8.51
C VAL A 53 -16.79 2.99 -8.61
N PHE A 54 -15.97 3.72 -7.86
CA PHE A 54 -15.93 5.18 -7.92
C PHE A 54 -14.81 5.59 -8.88
N VAL A 55 -15.10 6.48 -9.84
CA VAL A 55 -14.14 6.91 -10.88
C VAL A 55 -14.15 8.43 -11.00
N VAL A 56 -13.00 9.05 -10.75
CA VAL A 56 -12.76 10.47 -11.02
C VAL A 56 -12.10 10.62 -12.39
N VAL A 57 -12.60 11.52 -13.22
CA VAL A 57 -12.05 11.82 -14.55
C VAL A 57 -11.51 13.25 -14.57
N ALA A 58 -10.26 13.42 -14.95
CA ALA A 58 -9.53 14.69 -14.89
C ALA A 58 -8.96 15.08 -16.27
N GLY A 59 -9.81 15.12 -17.30
CA GLY A 59 -9.37 15.19 -18.70
C GLY A 59 -9.00 13.80 -19.21
N GLU A 60 -7.77 13.60 -19.68
CA GLU A 60 -7.31 12.31 -20.23
C GLU A 60 -6.90 11.27 -19.17
N VAL A 61 -6.94 11.64 -17.89
CA VAL A 61 -6.58 10.76 -16.77
C VAL A 61 -7.84 10.32 -16.03
N ALA A 62 -8.00 9.01 -15.85
CA ALA A 62 -9.06 8.40 -15.05
C ALA A 62 -8.47 7.78 -13.78
N VAL A 63 -9.17 7.93 -12.65
CA VAL A 63 -8.71 7.60 -11.31
C VAL A 63 -9.78 6.73 -10.65
N LYS A 64 -9.52 5.44 -10.51
CA LYS A 64 -10.51 4.41 -10.13
C LYS A 64 -10.23 3.86 -8.73
N VAL A 65 -11.27 3.83 -7.89
CA VAL A 65 -11.17 3.48 -6.46
C VAL A 65 -12.40 2.70 -5.97
N VAL A 66 -12.26 2.09 -4.78
CA VAL A 66 -13.30 1.25 -4.11
C VAL A 66 -13.48 1.61 -2.62
N GLY A 67 -12.70 2.55 -2.09
CA GLY A 67 -12.67 2.90 -0.67
C GLY A 67 -11.34 3.51 -0.27
N THR A 68 -11.24 4.84 -0.37
CA THR A 68 -9.96 5.58 -0.39
C THR A 68 -10.14 7.01 0.04
N SER A 69 -9.15 7.58 0.76
CA SER A 69 -8.95 9.02 0.81
C SER A 69 -7.83 9.40 -0.16
N PHE A 70 -8.09 10.32 -1.08
CA PHE A 70 -7.12 10.79 -2.07
C PHE A 70 -7.46 12.20 -2.55
N THR A 71 -6.43 12.94 -2.96
CA THR A 71 -6.56 14.28 -3.54
C THR A 71 -6.20 14.25 -5.01
N VAL A 72 -7.02 14.90 -5.85
CA VAL A 72 -6.77 15.12 -7.27
C VAL A 72 -6.62 16.61 -7.51
N GLU A 73 -5.60 17.00 -8.27
CA GLU A 73 -5.31 18.38 -8.64
C GLU A 73 -5.13 18.48 -10.15
N ARG A 74 -6.01 19.25 -10.80
CA ARG A 74 -5.99 19.47 -12.26
C ARG A 74 -5.65 20.92 -12.58
N GLU A 75 -4.43 21.11 -13.07
CA GLU A 75 -3.96 22.34 -13.71
C GLU A 75 -3.70 22.01 -15.19
N GLU A 76 -2.49 22.24 -15.72
CA GLU A 76 -2.11 21.74 -17.06
C GLU A 76 -1.93 20.23 -17.11
N ARG A 77 -1.47 19.63 -16.00
CA ARG A 77 -1.36 18.18 -15.77
C ARG A 77 -2.23 17.76 -14.59
N VAL A 78 -2.41 16.46 -14.42
CA VAL A 78 -3.15 15.87 -13.30
C VAL A 78 -2.17 15.36 -12.27
N SER A 79 -2.17 15.94 -11.07
CA SER A 79 -1.54 15.32 -9.91
C SER A 79 -2.58 14.50 -9.14
N VAL A 80 -2.19 13.29 -8.72
CA VAL A 80 -2.98 12.44 -7.83
C VAL A 80 -2.10 12.11 -6.63
N SER A 81 -2.62 12.30 -5.42
CA SER A 81 -1.97 11.96 -4.15
C SER A 81 -2.91 11.11 -3.31
N VAL A 82 -2.47 9.95 -2.83
CA VAL A 82 -3.32 9.05 -2.02
C VAL A 82 -2.99 9.21 -0.55
N GLU A 83 -4.00 9.48 0.28
CA GLU A 83 -3.82 9.54 1.73
C GLU A 83 -4.06 8.16 2.36
N HIS A 84 -5.14 7.48 1.95
CA HIS A 84 -5.51 6.16 2.44
C HIS A 84 -6.11 5.27 1.34
N GLY A 85 -5.80 3.97 1.39
CA GLY A 85 -6.28 2.96 0.44
C GLY A 85 -5.36 2.76 -0.77
N VAL A 86 -5.95 2.31 -1.88
CA VAL A 86 -5.25 2.03 -3.15
C VAL A 86 -6.08 2.57 -4.32
N VAL A 87 -5.42 3.25 -5.25
CA VAL A 87 -6.00 4.01 -6.35
C VAL A 87 -5.40 3.52 -7.67
N GLU A 88 -6.22 3.16 -8.63
CA GLU A 88 -5.78 2.80 -10.00
C GLU A 88 -5.88 4.02 -10.90
N VAL A 89 -4.74 4.60 -11.29
CA VAL A 89 -4.67 5.74 -12.22
C VAL A 89 -4.39 5.21 -13.63
N SER A 90 -5.18 5.63 -14.61
CA SER A 90 -4.97 5.29 -16.02
C SER A 90 -5.00 6.52 -16.91
N TRP A 91 -4.25 6.46 -18.00
CA TRP A 91 -4.19 7.44 -19.07
C TRP A 91 -4.10 6.70 -20.42
N LYS A 92 -4.05 7.43 -21.51
CA LYS A 92 -4.04 6.89 -22.89
C LYS A 92 -3.00 5.78 -23.13
N ASP A 93 -1.81 5.93 -22.56
CA ASP A 93 -0.63 5.12 -22.88
C ASP A 93 -0.19 4.21 -21.72
N GLY A 94 -1.00 4.04 -20.67
CA GLY A 94 -0.67 3.17 -19.54
C GLY A 94 -1.57 3.31 -18.31
N SER A 95 -1.21 2.57 -17.26
CA SER A 95 -1.81 2.70 -15.93
C SER A 95 -0.77 2.48 -14.83
N GLN A 96 -0.98 3.13 -13.69
CA GLN A 96 -0.16 3.05 -12.49
C GLN A 96 -1.08 2.94 -11.29
N THR A 97 -0.83 1.95 -10.43
CA THR A 97 -1.48 1.89 -9.11
C THR A 97 -0.72 2.79 -8.15
N LEU A 98 -1.42 3.70 -7.48
CA LEU A 98 -0.92 4.47 -6.35
C LEU A 98 -1.47 3.90 -5.04
N ARG A 99 -0.68 3.93 -3.98
CA ARG A 99 -1.00 3.49 -2.61
C ARG A 99 -0.97 4.68 -1.64
N ALA A 100 -1.59 4.53 -0.47
CA ALA A 100 -1.47 5.50 0.62
C ALA A 100 -0.03 6.01 0.84
N GLY A 101 0.16 7.32 0.79
CA GLY A 101 1.46 8.01 0.82
C GLY A 101 2.03 8.35 -0.56
N GLU A 102 1.69 7.57 -1.59
CA GLU A 102 2.21 7.77 -2.95
C GLU A 102 1.48 8.90 -3.69
N SER A 103 2.21 9.55 -4.60
CA SER A 103 1.64 10.54 -5.53
C SER A 103 2.33 10.50 -6.89
N GLY A 104 1.66 11.01 -7.92
CA GLY A 104 2.21 11.05 -9.28
C GLY A 104 1.60 12.18 -10.12
N LEU A 105 2.33 12.56 -11.18
CA LEU A 105 1.91 13.55 -12.18
C LEU A 105 1.68 12.84 -13.52
N PHE A 106 0.44 12.88 -13.99
CA PHE A 106 -0.04 12.06 -15.10
C PHE A 106 -0.42 12.91 -16.33
N PRO A 107 -0.18 12.40 -17.56
CA PRO A 107 0.62 11.21 -17.87
C PRO A 107 2.10 11.39 -17.43
N PRO A 108 2.84 10.32 -17.12
CA PRO A 108 4.25 10.41 -16.77
C PRO A 108 5.08 10.82 -17.99
N GLN A 109 6.17 11.54 -17.75
CA GLN A 109 7.10 11.97 -18.81
C GLN A 109 8.30 11.02 -18.84
N PRO A 110 8.72 10.50 -20.02
CA PRO A 110 9.90 9.64 -20.09
C PRO A 110 11.15 10.43 -19.68
N ALA A 111 11.93 9.87 -18.76
CA ALA A 111 13.20 10.45 -18.36
C ALA A 111 14.24 10.29 -19.48
N PRO A 112 15.12 11.28 -19.71
CA PRO A 112 16.35 11.09 -20.49
C PRO A 112 17.19 9.96 -19.87
N VAL A 113 17.83 9.16 -20.72
CA VAL A 113 18.81 8.15 -20.32
C VAL A 113 20.21 8.72 -20.55
N ASP A 114 20.72 9.43 -19.54
CA ASP A 114 22.08 9.95 -19.57
C ASP A 114 23.09 8.87 -19.17
N LEU A 115 24.25 8.89 -19.84
CA LEU A 115 25.33 7.91 -19.71
C LEU A 115 26.35 8.34 -18.66
N GLU A 116 27.33 7.46 -18.44
CA GLU A 116 28.47 7.62 -17.52
C GLU A 116 29.23 8.96 -17.74
N MET A 117 29.70 9.61 -16.67
CA MET A 117 31.15 9.78 -16.40
C MET A 117 31.48 10.60 -15.12
N ASP A 118 32.63 10.21 -14.55
CA ASP A 118 33.64 10.95 -13.78
C ASP A 118 33.35 11.68 -12.44
N PHE A 119 34.28 11.43 -11.51
CA PHE A 119 34.61 12.29 -10.36
C PHE A 119 35.84 13.13 -10.73
N ASP A 120 35.88 14.41 -10.33
CA ASP A 120 37.15 15.03 -9.92
C ASP A 120 36.93 16.22 -8.95
N ASP A 121 38.00 16.68 -8.32
CA ASP A 121 38.03 17.63 -7.18
C ASP A 121 38.06 19.13 -7.61
N VAL A 122 37.91 20.03 -6.62
CA VAL A 122 38.68 21.28 -6.39
C VAL A 122 37.86 22.34 -5.61
N ALA A 123 38.38 22.72 -4.44
CA ALA A 123 38.07 23.94 -3.67
C ALA A 123 39.36 24.83 -3.60
N PRO A 124 39.47 26.00 -2.91
CA PRO A 124 38.55 26.63 -1.93
C PRO A 124 38.48 28.20 -1.90
N ALA A 125 37.79 28.75 -0.87
CA ALA A 125 38.05 30.06 -0.20
C ALA A 125 37.68 31.39 -0.93
N VAL A 126 37.41 32.56 -0.30
CA VAL A 126 37.37 33.05 1.11
C VAL A 126 36.52 34.35 1.29
N SER A 127 35.86 34.53 2.46
CA SER A 127 35.50 35.83 3.15
C SER A 127 34.60 36.87 2.43
N SER A 128 33.90 37.85 3.04
CA SER A 128 33.60 38.32 4.43
C SER A 128 32.40 39.33 4.36
N ALA A 129 31.71 39.87 5.40
CA ALA A 129 31.39 39.54 6.80
C ALA A 129 30.50 40.67 7.41
N ARG A 130 30.06 40.54 8.68
CA ARG A 130 29.25 41.49 9.53
C ARG A 130 27.73 41.51 9.25
N GLY A 131 26.83 41.66 10.25
CA GLY A 131 27.02 41.57 11.71
C GLY A 131 25.90 42.22 12.56
N ARG A 132 25.48 41.55 13.66
CA ARG A 132 24.38 41.87 14.61
C ARG A 132 22.95 41.70 14.04
N ALA A 133 21.93 41.38 14.85
CA ALA A 133 21.90 41.22 16.32
C ALA A 133 21.58 39.77 16.75
N ALA A 134 22.00 39.39 17.97
CA ALA A 134 21.83 38.04 18.49
C ALA A 134 20.53 37.90 19.31
N VAL A 135 19.60 37.09 18.82
CA VAL A 135 18.70 36.28 19.66
C VAL A 135 19.47 34.98 19.95
N PRO A 136 19.44 34.41 21.18
CA PRO A 136 20.11 33.14 21.42
C PRO A 136 19.53 32.06 20.50
N PRO A 137 20.33 31.39 19.67
CA PRO A 137 19.84 30.26 18.90
C PRO A 137 19.52 29.13 19.90
N VAL A 138 18.24 28.89 20.14
CA VAL A 138 17.81 27.53 20.49
C VAL A 138 18.32 26.67 19.34
N ALA A 139 19.25 25.78 19.64
CA ALA A 139 19.85 24.95 18.60
C ALA A 139 18.75 24.05 18.04
N SER A 140 18.27 24.37 16.83
CA SER A 140 17.51 23.44 16.01
C SER A 140 18.42 22.28 15.70
N ALA A 141 18.45 21.29 16.60
CA ALA A 141 18.90 19.96 16.27
C ALA A 141 18.16 19.57 14.99
N VAL A 142 18.91 19.14 13.97
CA VAL A 142 18.28 18.57 12.78
C VAL A 142 17.55 17.33 13.26
N GLU A 143 16.22 17.40 13.35
CA GLU A 143 15.39 16.29 13.80
C GLU A 143 15.56 15.16 12.79
N VAL A 144 16.42 14.20 13.14
CA VAL A 144 16.68 13.03 12.30
C VAL A 144 15.34 12.33 12.10
N PRO A 145 14.86 12.18 10.84
CA PRO A 145 13.54 11.62 10.61
C PRO A 145 13.41 10.24 11.25
N THR A 146 12.41 10.09 12.13
CA THR A 146 12.12 8.79 12.79
C THR A 146 11.90 7.71 11.75
N TRP A 147 12.13 6.44 12.10
CA TRP A 147 11.94 5.33 11.15
C TRP A 147 10.56 5.32 10.49
N ARG A 148 9.52 5.79 11.19
CA ARG A 148 8.14 5.93 10.69
C ARG A 148 8.03 6.97 9.57
N ALA A 149 8.72 8.11 9.71
CA ALA A 149 8.69 9.17 8.70
C ALA A 149 9.37 8.71 7.40
N LEU A 150 10.53 8.07 7.53
CA LEU A 150 11.27 7.47 6.40
C LEU A 150 10.44 6.37 5.72
N ALA A 151 9.82 5.48 6.51
CA ALA A 151 8.98 4.40 6.00
C ALA A 151 7.75 4.90 5.22
N LEU A 152 7.10 5.97 5.69
CA LEU A 152 5.97 6.60 5.01
C LEU A 152 6.37 7.40 3.75
N GLN A 153 7.66 7.71 3.59
CA GLN A 153 8.24 8.31 2.39
C GLN A 153 8.79 7.27 1.39
N GLY A 154 8.62 5.97 1.66
CA GLY A 154 9.16 4.88 0.83
C GLY A 154 10.66 4.62 1.02
N GLN A 155 11.32 5.35 1.92
CA GLN A 155 12.75 5.23 2.23
C GLN A 155 12.99 4.04 3.18
N HIS A 156 12.69 2.83 2.71
CA HIS A 156 12.61 1.64 3.55
C HIS A 156 13.97 1.15 4.07
N ALA A 157 15.07 1.41 3.35
CA ALA A 157 16.42 1.06 3.81
C ALA A 157 16.87 2.01 4.94
N GLU A 158 16.68 3.30 4.75
CA GLU A 158 16.96 4.35 5.73
C GLU A 158 16.06 4.20 6.97
N ALA A 159 14.78 3.84 6.77
CA ALA A 159 13.86 3.50 7.84
C ALA A 159 14.33 2.29 8.66
N TYR A 160 14.87 1.25 8.01
CA TYR A 160 15.42 0.10 8.71
C TYR A 160 16.65 0.50 9.55
N GLU A 161 17.58 1.28 8.99
CA GLU A 161 18.74 1.79 9.74
C GLU A 161 18.35 2.74 10.89
N ALA A 162 17.28 3.52 10.72
CA ALA A 162 16.71 4.33 11.81
C ALA A 162 16.06 3.44 12.89
N LEU A 163 15.32 2.41 12.50
CA LEU A 163 14.67 1.47 13.41
C LEU A 163 15.69 0.72 14.26
N GLN A 164 16.77 0.23 13.64
CA GLN A 164 17.86 -0.46 14.34
C GLN A 164 18.61 0.47 15.33
N ARG A 165 18.63 1.79 15.06
CA ARG A 165 19.26 2.81 15.92
C ARG A 165 18.36 3.26 17.07
N GLU A 166 17.05 3.38 16.84
CA GLU A 166 16.05 3.59 17.91
C GLU A 166 15.92 2.33 18.80
N GLY A 167 16.19 1.14 18.24
CA GLY A 167 16.39 -0.11 18.98
C GLY A 167 15.13 -0.92 19.24
N LYS A 168 15.25 -1.95 20.10
CA LYS A 168 14.22 -2.98 20.33
C LYS A 168 12.84 -2.45 20.75
N ASP A 169 12.77 -1.29 21.41
CA ASP A 169 11.53 -0.71 21.95
C ASP A 169 10.92 0.35 20.98
N ALA A 170 11.51 0.53 19.79
CA ALA A 170 11.10 1.53 18.80
C ALA A 170 9.80 1.17 18.06
N VAL A 171 9.51 -0.12 17.87
CA VAL A 171 8.22 -0.62 17.40
C VAL A 171 7.31 -0.76 18.62
N ARG A 172 6.22 0.01 18.66
CA ARG A 172 5.21 -0.12 19.73
C ARG A 172 4.27 -1.27 19.40
N ASP A 173 3.71 -1.93 20.41
CA ASP A 173 2.76 -3.04 20.24
C ASP A 173 1.37 -2.56 19.81
N ASN A 174 1.27 -2.04 18.58
CA ASN A 174 0.02 -1.71 17.90
C ASN A 174 0.13 -2.10 16.42
N VAL A 175 -1.00 -2.45 15.80
CA VAL A 175 -1.00 -2.99 14.43
C VAL A 175 -0.46 -2.02 13.37
N ALA A 176 -0.56 -0.70 13.57
CA ALA A 176 0.00 0.25 12.61
C ALA A 176 1.54 0.21 12.60
N ASP A 177 2.16 0.32 13.78
CA ASP A 177 3.63 0.25 13.91
C ASP A 177 4.17 -1.15 13.54
N LEU A 178 3.48 -2.22 13.95
CA LEU A 178 3.89 -3.60 13.63
C LEU A 178 3.84 -3.87 12.12
N MET A 179 2.77 -3.45 11.43
CA MET A 179 2.68 -3.60 9.97
C MET A 179 3.73 -2.74 9.26
N LEU A 180 3.92 -1.48 9.68
CA LEU A 180 4.92 -0.59 9.07
C LEU A 180 6.35 -1.12 9.25
N ALA A 181 6.68 -1.66 10.43
CA ALA A 181 7.97 -2.30 10.68
C ALA A 181 8.16 -3.59 9.85
N ALA A 182 7.09 -4.36 9.64
CA ALA A 182 7.12 -5.52 8.75
C ALA A 182 7.35 -5.14 7.28
N ASP A 183 6.71 -4.08 6.80
CA ASP A 183 6.89 -3.60 5.42
C ASP A 183 8.28 -2.95 5.24
N VAL A 184 8.79 -2.19 6.21
CA VAL A 184 10.19 -1.71 6.25
C VAL A 184 11.17 -2.88 6.14
N ALA A 185 10.99 -3.93 6.94
CA ALA A 185 11.85 -5.12 6.90
C ALA A 185 11.75 -5.86 5.55
N ARG A 186 10.54 -6.03 4.99
CA ARG A 186 10.36 -6.66 3.67
C ARG A 186 11.00 -5.86 2.54
N LEU A 187 10.74 -4.55 2.49
CA LEU A 187 11.07 -3.69 1.35
C LEU A 187 12.53 -3.21 1.37
N SER A 188 13.21 -3.31 2.51
CA SER A 188 14.69 -3.17 2.61
C SER A 188 15.46 -4.49 2.37
N GLY A 189 14.79 -5.59 2.03
CA GLY A 189 15.40 -6.91 1.83
C GLY A 189 15.63 -7.73 3.11
N HIS A 190 15.40 -7.15 4.29
CA HIS A 190 15.51 -7.81 5.60
C HIS A 190 14.31 -8.71 5.95
N ALA A 191 13.86 -9.55 5.00
CA ALA A 191 12.65 -10.37 5.08
C ALA A 191 12.51 -11.18 6.39
N GLY A 192 13.63 -11.66 6.95
CA GLY A 192 13.65 -12.38 8.24
C GLY A 192 13.09 -11.57 9.41
N GLN A 193 13.31 -10.25 9.43
CA GLN A 193 12.87 -9.37 10.53
C GLN A 193 11.38 -9.05 10.46
N ALA A 194 10.74 -9.19 9.29
CA ALA A 194 9.29 -9.01 9.16
C ALA A 194 8.48 -10.10 9.90
N VAL A 195 9.09 -11.27 10.15
CA VAL A 195 8.41 -12.43 10.75
C VAL A 195 7.91 -12.14 12.18
N ALA A 196 8.68 -11.42 13.00
CA ALA A 196 8.33 -11.14 14.39
C ALA A 196 7.11 -10.19 14.53
N PRO A 197 7.08 -8.98 13.94
CA PRO A 197 5.94 -8.08 14.06
C PRO A 197 4.68 -8.63 13.39
N LEU A 198 4.79 -9.34 12.25
CA LEU A 198 3.63 -10.00 11.64
C LEU A 198 3.04 -11.09 12.55
N ARG A 199 3.88 -11.86 13.26
CA ARG A 199 3.41 -12.82 14.27
C ARG A 199 2.73 -12.13 15.45
N GLN A 200 3.22 -10.98 15.89
CA GLN A 200 2.59 -10.20 16.95
C GLN A 200 1.20 -9.72 16.54
N VAL A 201 1.00 -9.24 15.30
CA VAL A 201 -0.34 -8.88 14.80
C VAL A 201 -1.27 -10.10 14.78
N VAL A 202 -0.80 -11.24 14.26
CA VAL A 202 -1.62 -12.46 14.10
C VAL A 202 -1.97 -13.13 15.44
N GLY A 203 -1.09 -13.03 16.44
CA GLY A 203 -1.29 -13.60 17.77
C GLY A 203 -2.05 -12.67 18.73
N SER A 204 -1.59 -11.42 18.86
CA SER A 204 -2.05 -10.48 19.90
C SER A 204 -3.18 -9.56 19.43
N HIS A 205 -3.27 -9.29 18.12
CA HIS A 205 -4.21 -8.31 17.53
C HIS A 205 -5.21 -8.95 16.56
N ALA A 206 -5.61 -10.20 16.81
CA ALA A 206 -6.47 -11.00 15.93
C ALA A 206 -7.85 -10.38 15.59
N GLY A 207 -8.32 -9.38 16.36
CA GLY A 207 -9.56 -8.65 16.10
C GLY A 207 -9.40 -7.41 15.20
N ASP A 208 -8.18 -7.01 14.84
CA ASP A 208 -7.95 -5.88 13.92
C ASP A 208 -8.24 -6.30 12.47
N PRO A 209 -8.96 -5.50 11.66
CA PRO A 209 -9.30 -5.84 10.27
C PRO A 209 -8.07 -6.07 9.36
N ARG A 210 -6.86 -5.67 9.77
CA ARG A 210 -5.60 -5.92 9.07
C ARG A 210 -4.95 -7.26 9.42
N ALA A 211 -5.37 -7.93 10.50
CA ALA A 211 -4.78 -9.21 10.92
C ALA A 211 -4.84 -10.34 9.86
N PRO A 212 -5.90 -10.48 9.03
CA PRO A 212 -5.91 -11.42 7.91
C PRO A 212 -4.83 -11.10 6.85
N LEU A 213 -4.57 -9.82 6.59
CA LEU A 213 -3.50 -9.38 5.68
C LEU A 213 -2.13 -9.66 6.29
N ALA A 214 -1.94 -9.38 7.59
CA ALA A 214 -0.70 -9.71 8.30
C ALA A 214 -0.37 -11.22 8.22
N ALA A 215 -1.38 -12.08 8.41
CA ALA A 215 -1.24 -13.53 8.27
C ALA A 215 -0.89 -13.96 6.84
N PHE A 216 -1.52 -13.36 5.83
CA PHE A 216 -1.22 -13.66 4.42
C PHE A 216 0.19 -13.18 4.01
N THR A 217 0.60 -12.00 4.46
CA THR A 217 1.97 -11.47 4.25
C THR A 217 3.01 -12.32 4.97
N LEU A 218 2.73 -12.77 6.21
CA LEU A 218 3.59 -13.71 6.94
C LEU A 218 3.77 -15.03 6.18
N GLY A 219 2.69 -15.57 5.61
CA GLY A 219 2.75 -16.77 4.76
C GLY A 219 3.63 -16.57 3.51
N ARG A 220 3.58 -15.38 2.89
CA ARG A 220 4.45 -15.03 1.76
C ARG A 220 5.93 -14.90 2.17
N VAL A 221 6.24 -14.16 3.23
CA VAL A 221 7.62 -14.06 3.77
C VAL A 221 8.17 -15.46 4.04
N LEU A 222 7.41 -16.30 4.74
CA LEU A 222 7.85 -17.64 5.10
C LEU A 222 8.01 -18.56 3.88
N LEU A 223 7.13 -18.51 2.87
CA LEU A 223 7.18 -19.42 1.72
C LEU A 223 8.11 -18.98 0.59
N ASP A 224 8.05 -17.69 0.22
CA ASP A 224 8.69 -17.16 -0.99
C ASP A 224 10.09 -16.60 -0.70
N GLU A 225 10.28 -16.01 0.47
CA GLU A 225 11.48 -15.24 0.82
C GLU A 225 12.40 -16.01 1.79
N LEU A 226 11.85 -16.89 2.65
CA LEU A 226 12.61 -17.61 3.70
C LEU A 226 12.64 -19.14 3.56
N GLY A 227 11.92 -19.75 2.62
CA GLY A 227 11.95 -21.21 2.39
C GLY A 227 11.43 -22.08 3.55
N ARG A 228 10.46 -21.57 4.34
CA ARG A 228 9.88 -22.19 5.54
C ARG A 228 8.42 -22.64 5.30
N PRO A 229 8.16 -23.63 4.42
CA PRO A 229 6.81 -23.92 3.92
C PRO A 229 5.83 -24.40 4.98
N GLY A 230 6.26 -25.19 5.97
CA GLY A 230 5.36 -25.68 7.03
C GLY A 230 4.80 -24.55 7.92
N GLU A 231 5.63 -23.54 8.24
CA GLU A 231 5.18 -22.37 8.99
C GLU A 231 4.34 -21.43 8.11
N ALA A 232 4.63 -21.35 6.80
CA ALA A 232 3.82 -20.60 5.85
C ALA A 232 2.39 -21.15 5.73
N ALA A 233 2.23 -22.49 5.69
CA ALA A 233 0.92 -23.14 5.68
C ALA A 233 0.07 -22.71 6.89
N GLY A 234 0.66 -22.72 8.09
CA GLY A 234 0.00 -22.25 9.31
C GLY A 234 -0.40 -20.77 9.25
N ALA A 235 0.41 -19.91 8.61
CA ALA A 235 0.10 -18.50 8.42
C ALA A 235 -1.04 -18.27 7.40
N PHE A 236 -1.06 -19.00 6.28
CA PHE A 236 -2.18 -18.95 5.33
C PHE A 236 -3.49 -19.48 5.94
N ALA A 237 -3.43 -20.59 6.70
CA ALA A 237 -4.57 -21.09 7.46
C ALA A 237 -5.07 -20.09 8.52
N ALA A 238 -4.16 -19.32 9.15
CA ALA A 238 -4.53 -18.24 10.05
C ALA A 238 -5.26 -17.09 9.32
N ALA A 239 -4.80 -16.69 8.12
CA ALA A 239 -5.47 -15.66 7.32
C ALA A 239 -6.93 -16.03 7.00
N ARG A 240 -7.18 -17.30 6.64
CA ARG A 240 -8.52 -17.84 6.41
C ARG A 240 -9.39 -17.82 7.67
N ARG A 241 -8.81 -18.19 8.83
CA ARG A 241 -9.52 -18.22 10.12
C ARG A 241 -9.89 -16.83 10.65
N LEU A 242 -9.04 -15.83 10.39
CA LEU A 242 -9.24 -14.44 10.84
C LEU A 242 -10.31 -13.70 10.02
N ALA A 243 -10.48 -14.05 8.73
CA ALA A 243 -11.58 -13.52 7.90
C ALA A 243 -12.17 -14.61 6.98
N PRO A 244 -13.03 -15.50 7.50
CA PRO A 244 -13.71 -16.52 6.70
C PRO A 244 -14.57 -15.87 5.60
N GLY A 245 -14.27 -16.16 4.34
CA GLY A 245 -14.94 -15.53 3.19
C GLY A 245 -14.46 -14.11 2.86
N GLY A 246 -13.49 -13.56 3.59
CA GLY A 246 -12.82 -12.30 3.23
C GLY A 246 -12.02 -12.41 1.93
N ALA A 247 -11.70 -11.29 1.29
CA ALA A 247 -11.12 -11.24 -0.06
C ALA A 247 -9.83 -12.07 -0.26
N LEU A 248 -9.05 -12.30 0.80
CA LEU A 248 -7.84 -13.13 0.78
C LEU A 248 -8.10 -14.63 0.99
N SER A 249 -9.30 -15.07 1.41
CA SER A 249 -9.59 -16.47 1.78
C SER A 249 -9.29 -17.47 0.65
N GLN A 250 -9.64 -17.13 -0.59
CA GLN A 250 -9.43 -17.98 -1.76
C GLN A 250 -7.93 -18.11 -2.10
N ASP A 251 -7.23 -16.98 -2.21
CA ASP A 251 -5.79 -16.94 -2.46
C ASP A 251 -5.00 -17.59 -1.31
N ALA A 252 -5.42 -17.41 -0.06
CA ALA A 252 -4.84 -18.04 1.12
C ALA A 252 -5.00 -19.56 1.11
N LEU A 253 -6.19 -20.11 0.80
CA LEU A 253 -6.37 -21.56 0.69
C LEU A 253 -5.51 -22.18 -0.41
N ALA A 254 -5.44 -21.55 -1.59
CA ALA A 254 -4.58 -22.04 -2.65
C ALA A 254 -3.08 -22.03 -2.26
N ARG A 255 -2.67 -21.05 -1.44
CA ARG A 255 -1.32 -20.91 -0.91
C ARG A 255 -1.05 -21.82 0.28
N GLU A 256 -2.07 -22.18 1.06
CA GLU A 256 -2.03 -23.23 2.08
C GLU A 256 -1.70 -24.58 1.40
N VAL A 257 -2.38 -24.93 0.29
CA VAL A 257 -2.09 -26.14 -0.50
C VAL A 257 -0.64 -26.14 -1.02
N GLU A 258 -0.20 -25.05 -1.63
CA GLU A 258 1.18 -24.91 -2.14
C GLU A 258 2.22 -25.09 -1.02
N ALA A 259 1.98 -24.46 0.14
CA ALA A 259 2.85 -24.53 1.30
C ALA A 259 2.90 -25.95 1.89
N LEU A 260 1.76 -26.61 2.07
CA LEU A 260 1.67 -27.99 2.58
C LEU A 260 2.39 -28.97 1.64
N ALA A 261 2.21 -28.82 0.32
CA ALA A 261 2.90 -29.64 -0.67
C ALA A 261 4.42 -29.44 -0.63
N LYS A 262 4.89 -28.19 -0.59
CA LYS A 262 6.32 -27.85 -0.43
C LYS A 262 6.90 -28.28 0.92
N ALA A 263 6.07 -28.48 1.95
CA ALA A 263 6.46 -29.03 3.25
C ALA A 263 6.45 -30.57 3.31
N GLY A 264 6.12 -31.27 2.21
CA GLY A 264 5.97 -32.73 2.17
C GLY A 264 4.71 -33.25 2.87
N GLN A 265 3.78 -32.37 3.26
CA GLN A 265 2.55 -32.73 3.98
C GLN A 265 1.42 -33.08 3.00
N SER A 266 1.69 -34.05 2.11
CA SER A 266 0.87 -34.35 0.93
C SER A 266 -0.60 -34.69 1.25
N VAL A 267 -0.88 -35.31 2.40
CA VAL A 267 -2.26 -35.59 2.83
C VAL A 267 -3.02 -34.30 3.12
N ALA A 268 -2.47 -33.42 3.95
CA ALA A 268 -3.08 -32.13 4.26
C ALA A 268 -3.17 -31.22 3.02
N ALA A 269 -2.19 -31.28 2.11
CA ALA A 269 -2.24 -30.59 0.83
C ALA A 269 -3.40 -31.08 -0.05
N ARG A 270 -3.64 -32.40 -0.11
CA ARG A 270 -4.79 -33.02 -0.80
C ARG A 270 -6.11 -32.57 -0.19
N ASP A 271 -6.24 -32.63 1.13
CA ASP A 271 -7.48 -32.26 1.84
C ASP A 271 -7.85 -30.79 1.58
N ARG A 272 -6.86 -29.88 1.65
CA ARG A 272 -7.05 -28.47 1.31
C ARG A 272 -7.33 -28.23 -0.18
N ALA A 273 -6.79 -29.05 -1.07
CA ALA A 273 -7.07 -28.94 -2.51
C ALA A 273 -8.50 -29.37 -2.85
N LEU A 274 -9.02 -30.42 -2.21
CA LEU A 274 -10.43 -30.81 -2.31
C LEU A 274 -11.35 -29.70 -1.80
N GLU A 275 -11.04 -29.12 -0.63
CA GLU A 275 -11.76 -27.97 -0.07
C GLU A 275 -11.79 -26.77 -1.05
N TYR A 276 -10.67 -26.48 -1.72
CA TYR A 276 -10.61 -25.42 -2.73
C TYR A 276 -11.45 -25.73 -3.95
N VAL A 277 -11.35 -26.94 -4.52
CA VAL A 277 -12.09 -27.35 -5.72
C VAL A 277 -13.60 -27.31 -5.46
N GLN A 278 -14.04 -27.71 -4.27
CA GLN A 278 -15.44 -27.64 -3.84
C GLN A 278 -15.92 -26.19 -3.63
N SER A 279 -15.11 -25.35 -2.98
CA SER A 279 -15.49 -23.98 -2.60
C SER A 279 -15.34 -22.96 -3.75
N TYR A 280 -14.44 -23.24 -4.68
CA TYR A 280 -14.01 -22.31 -5.74
C TYR A 280 -13.78 -23.05 -7.08
N PRO A 281 -14.82 -23.69 -7.67
CA PRO A 281 -14.68 -24.50 -8.88
C PRO A 281 -14.21 -23.70 -10.12
N GLU A 282 -14.51 -22.40 -10.18
CA GLU A 282 -14.01 -21.48 -11.22
C GLU A 282 -12.84 -20.60 -10.72
N GLY A 283 -12.19 -21.01 -9.63
CA GLY A 283 -11.14 -20.22 -8.99
C GLY A 283 -9.88 -20.08 -9.83
N ARG A 284 -9.34 -18.86 -9.95
CA ARG A 284 -8.17 -18.52 -10.79
C ARG A 284 -6.91 -19.39 -10.57
N ARG A 285 -6.80 -20.09 -9.43
CA ARG A 285 -5.67 -20.97 -9.10
C ARG A 285 -5.99 -22.47 -9.18
N ILE A 286 -7.18 -22.88 -9.64
CA ILE A 286 -7.64 -24.27 -9.55
C ILE A 286 -6.67 -25.28 -10.19
N GLN A 287 -6.07 -24.95 -11.34
CA GLN A 287 -5.05 -25.80 -11.98
C GLN A 287 -3.79 -25.98 -11.12
N SER A 288 -3.30 -24.91 -10.50
CA SER A 288 -2.16 -24.96 -9.59
C SER A 288 -2.49 -25.76 -8.32
N VAL A 289 -3.69 -25.56 -7.77
CA VAL A 289 -4.16 -26.26 -6.56
C VAL A 289 -4.33 -27.76 -6.82
N ARG A 290 -4.93 -28.14 -7.95
CA ARG A 290 -5.00 -29.53 -8.43
C ARG A 290 -3.62 -30.18 -8.52
N ARG A 291 -2.66 -29.49 -9.16
CA ARG A 291 -1.27 -29.94 -9.27
C ARG A 291 -0.56 -30.11 -7.92
N TYR A 292 -0.72 -29.18 -6.98
CA TYR A 292 -0.04 -29.25 -5.67
C TYR A 292 -0.71 -30.23 -4.69
N GLY A 293 -2.03 -30.40 -4.74
CA GLY A 293 -2.77 -31.36 -3.91
C GLY A 293 -2.84 -32.79 -4.48
N GLY A 294 -2.44 -33.00 -5.74
CA GLY A 294 -2.56 -34.29 -6.42
C GLY A 294 -4.02 -34.71 -6.66
N VAL A 295 -4.89 -33.75 -6.99
CA VAL A 295 -6.32 -33.97 -7.25
C VAL A 295 -6.67 -33.51 -8.66
N GLU A 296 -7.65 -34.16 -9.29
CA GLU A 296 -7.97 -34.01 -10.72
C GLU A 296 -8.95 -32.87 -11.03
#